data_AF-A0ABC8KMF6-F1
#
_entry.id   AF-A0ABC8KMF6-F1
#
_cell.length_a   1.000
_cell.length_b   1.000
_cell.length_c   1.000
_cell.angle_alpha   90.00
_cell.angle_beta   90.00
_cell.angle_gamma   90.00
#
_symmetry.space_group_name_H-M   'P 1'
#
loop_
_entity.id
_entity.type
_entity.pdbx_description
1 polymer ?
#
loop_
_entity_poly.entity_id
_entity_poly.type
_entity_poly.pdbx_seq_one_letter_code
_entity_poly.pdbx_strand_id
1 'polypeptide(L)'
;MASEFSLENEQLRNAYMGVLLNLIMTLCQSPKELTMDDLNKADRTVLDLTKAGFKLHWLRQKLDEAFQKEEKKREIRAQIRLLEEKATKRKLSLSDLESDLKKQKAAALAAETLPFDFSDIV
;
A
#
# COMPACT_ATOMS: atom_id res chain seq x y z
N MET A 1 11.36 22.74 -23.60
CA MET A 1 12.52 21.90 -23.93
C MET A 1 13.79 22.70 -23.64
N ALA A 2 14.91 22.06 -23.30
CA ALA A 2 16.15 22.67 -22.80
C ALA A 2 16.89 23.63 -23.79
N SER A 3 16.18 24.30 -24.69
CA SER A 3 16.70 25.17 -25.73
C SER A 3 17.30 26.48 -25.21
N GLU A 4 17.09 26.82 -23.94
CA GLU A 4 17.69 27.99 -23.28
C GLU A 4 18.87 27.63 -22.36
N PHE A 5 19.22 26.34 -22.26
CA PHE A 5 20.31 25.87 -21.41
C PHE A 5 21.56 25.59 -22.24
N SER A 6 22.27 26.64 -22.64
CA SER A 6 23.51 26.52 -23.43
C SER A 6 24.73 26.40 -22.53
N LEU A 7 25.09 25.16 -22.17
CA LEU A 7 26.41 24.88 -21.59
C LEU A 7 27.43 24.68 -22.71
N GLU A 8 28.44 25.55 -22.76
CA GLU A 8 29.57 25.42 -23.70
C GLU A 8 30.48 24.24 -23.34
N ASN A 9 30.59 23.93 -22.05
CA ASN A 9 31.33 22.76 -21.59
C ASN A 9 30.55 21.47 -21.87
N GLU A 10 31.05 20.69 -22.83
CA GLU A 10 30.43 19.43 -23.26
C GLU A 10 30.33 18.39 -22.14
N GLN A 11 31.32 18.29 -21.26
CA GLN A 11 31.29 17.32 -20.16
C GLN A 11 30.16 17.64 -19.19
N LEU A 12 30.00 18.92 -18.82
CA LEU A 12 28.90 19.37 -17.96
C LEU A 12 27.56 19.15 -18.65
N ARG A 13 27.44 19.51 -19.94
CA ARG A 13 26.23 19.27 -20.72
C ARG A 13 25.81 17.80 -20.69
N ASN A 14 26.75 16.89 -20.95
CA ASN A 14 26.49 15.46 -20.96
C ASN A 14 26.10 14.94 -19.57
N ALA A 15 26.73 15.43 -18.50
CA ALA A 15 26.38 15.08 -17.13
C ALA A 15 24.92 15.48 -16.79
N TYR A 16 24.53 16.72 -17.08
CA TYR A 16 23.16 17.19 -16.84
C TYR A 16 22.13 16.42 -17.67
N MET A 17 22.41 16.16 -18.94
CA MET A 17 21.52 15.37 -19.80
C MET A 17 21.39 13.93 -19.29
N GLY A 18 22.47 13.33 -18.79
CA GLY A 18 22.44 12.01 -18.16
C GLY A 18 21.54 11.97 -16.92
N VAL A 19 21.63 13.00 -16.06
CA VAL A 19 20.74 13.12 -14.89
C VAL A 19 19.28 13.25 -15.31
N LEU A 20 18.98 14.08 -16.32
CA LEU A 20 17.62 14.26 -16.83
C LEU A 20 17.06 12.97 -17.44
N LEU A 21 17.87 12.24 -18.21
CA LEU A 21 17.47 10.95 -18.79
C LEU A 21 17.18 9.92 -17.70
N ASN A 22 18.06 9.80 -16.70
CA ASN A 22 17.85 8.89 -15.57
C ASN A 22 16.57 9.21 -14.82
N LEU A 23 16.29 10.49 -14.59
CA LEU A 23 15.07 10.94 -13.93
C LEU A 23 13.81 10.55 -14.72
N ILE A 24 13.81 10.76 -16.04
CA ILE A 24 12.70 10.36 -16.91
C ILE A 24 12.53 8.84 -16.88
N MET A 25 13.63 8.07 -16.97
CA MET A 25 13.60 6.62 -16.89
C MET A 25 13.01 6.13 -15.57
N THR A 26 13.41 6.71 -14.44
CA THR A 26 12.83 6.40 -13.12
C THR A 26 11.33 6.63 -13.10
N LEU A 27 10.84 7.76 -13.61
CA LEU A 27 9.39 8.06 -13.64
C LEU A 27 8.61 7.19 -14.64
N CYS A 28 9.28 6.62 -15.63
CA CYS A 28 8.71 5.66 -16.58
C CYS A 28 8.74 4.20 -16.07
N GLN A 29 9.35 3.93 -14.92
CA GLN A 29 9.30 2.59 -14.33
C GLN A 29 7.88 2.18 -13.97
N SER A 30 7.66 0.87 -13.85
CA SER A 30 6.33 0.38 -13.52
C SER A 30 5.89 0.90 -12.14
N PRO A 31 4.59 1.13 -11.90
CA PRO A 31 4.08 1.55 -10.59
C PRO A 31 4.37 0.57 -9.44
N LYS A 32 4.82 -0.66 -9.76
CA LYS A 32 5.25 -1.65 -8.77
C LYS A 32 6.68 -1.42 -8.31
N GLU A 33 7.55 -0.98 -9.20
CA GLU A 33 8.98 -0.74 -8.95
C GLU A 33 9.23 0.65 -8.38
N LEU A 34 8.41 1.64 -8.76
CA LEU A 34 8.55 3.01 -8.29
C LEU A 34 8.17 3.11 -6.80
N THR A 35 9.12 3.49 -5.96
CA THR A 35 8.90 3.68 -4.52
C THR A 35 8.79 5.15 -4.13
N MET A 36 8.27 5.42 -2.93
CA MET A 36 8.26 6.79 -2.38
C MET A 36 9.66 7.37 -2.25
N ASP A 37 10.67 6.54 -1.95
CA ASP A 37 12.04 7.00 -1.83
C ASP A 37 12.62 7.41 -3.19
N ASP A 38 12.25 6.68 -4.25
CA ASP A 38 12.62 7.05 -5.63
C ASP A 38 11.94 8.37 -6.04
N LEU A 39 10.67 8.55 -5.70
CA LEU A 39 9.95 9.82 -5.92
C LEU A 39 10.58 10.98 -5.14
N ASN A 40 10.99 10.77 -3.89
CA ASN A 40 11.68 11.77 -3.08
C ASN A 40 13.08 12.12 -3.61
N LYS A 41 13.79 11.14 -4.20
CA LYS A 41 15.06 11.40 -4.91
C LYS A 41 14.79 12.18 -6.19
N ALA A 42 13.78 11.78 -6.96
CA ALA A 42 13.38 12.46 -8.19
C ALA A 42 12.98 13.93 -7.92
N ASP A 43 12.26 14.22 -6.84
CA ASP A 43 11.88 15.59 -6.45
C ASP A 43 13.10 16.48 -6.20
N ARG A 44 14.07 15.97 -5.43
CA ARG A 44 15.35 16.64 -5.18
C ARG A 44 16.10 16.90 -6.49
N THR A 45 16.17 15.91 -7.37
CA THR A 45 16.81 16.06 -8.69
C THR A 45 16.12 17.12 -9.55
N VAL A 46 14.78 17.15 -9.60
CA VAL A 46 14.01 18.19 -10.32
C VAL A 46 14.33 19.57 -9.75
N LEU A 47 14.39 19.69 -8.42
CA LEU A 47 14.71 20.95 -7.75
C LEU A 47 16.12 21.43 -8.11
N ASP A 48 17.12 20.54 -8.07
CA ASP A 48 18.52 20.87 -8.38
C ASP A 48 18.70 21.26 -9.85
N LEU A 49 18.06 20.54 -10.77
CA LEU A 49 18.07 20.90 -12.20
C LEU A 49 17.35 22.23 -12.45
N THR A 50 16.27 22.51 -11.73
CA THR A 50 15.56 23.79 -11.84
C THR A 50 16.43 24.94 -11.34
N LYS A 51 17.14 24.76 -10.22
CA LYS A 51 18.13 25.73 -9.71
C LYS A 51 19.29 25.95 -10.67
N ALA A 52 19.71 24.88 -11.37
CA ALA A 52 20.71 25.00 -12.41
C ALA A 52 20.21 25.87 -13.58
N GLY A 53 18.89 25.98 -13.79
CA GLY A 53 18.24 26.82 -14.79
C GLY A 53 17.41 26.04 -15.82
N PHE A 54 17.21 24.74 -15.62
CA PHE A 54 16.32 23.96 -16.48
C PHE A 54 14.85 24.31 -16.24
N LYS A 55 14.11 24.51 -17.33
CA LYS A 55 12.65 24.71 -17.30
C LYS A 55 11.94 23.35 -17.30
N LEU A 56 11.70 22.79 -16.11
CA LEU A 56 11.16 21.43 -15.91
C LEU A 56 9.71 21.38 -15.39
N HIS A 57 8.88 22.40 -15.67
CA HIS A 57 7.51 22.46 -15.16
C HIS A 57 6.66 21.22 -15.51
N TRP A 58 6.78 20.73 -16.75
CA TRP A 58 6.07 19.52 -17.19
C TRP A 58 6.49 18.27 -16.41
N LEU A 59 7.76 18.17 -16.02
CA LEU A 59 8.29 17.04 -15.28
C LEU A 59 7.88 17.10 -13.81
N ARG A 60 7.80 18.31 -13.25
CA ARG A 60 7.22 18.57 -11.92
C ARG A 60 5.78 18.07 -11.86
N GLN A 61 4.95 18.43 -12.83
CA GLN A 61 3.56 17.98 -12.90
C GLN A 61 3.46 16.44 -12.98
N LYS A 62 4.33 15.80 -13.76
CA LYS A 62 4.36 14.32 -13.85
C LYS A 62 4.81 13.66 -12.56
N LEU A 63 5.74 14.27 -11.84
CA LEU A 63 6.18 13.81 -10.54
C LEU A 63 5.04 13.92 -9.49
N ASP A 64 4.29 15.02 -9.51
CA ASP A 64 3.12 15.21 -8.63
C ASP A 64 2.04 14.14 -8.90
N GLU A 65 1.76 13.83 -10.17
CA GLU A 65 0.86 12.72 -10.55
C GLU A 65 1.37 11.36 -10.00
N ALA A 66 2.68 11.14 -9.99
CA ALA A 66 3.28 9.91 -9.48
C ALA A 66 3.15 9.81 -7.95
N PHE A 67 3.39 10.91 -7.22
CA PHE A 67 3.15 10.97 -5.77
C PHE A 67 1.71 10.64 -5.40
N GLN A 68 0.74 11.24 -6.10
CA GLN A 68 -0.69 10.96 -5.85
C GLN A 68 -1.04 9.48 -6.07
N LYS A 69 -0.45 8.82 -7.07
CA LYS A 69 -0.67 7.40 -7.33
C LYS A 69 -0.07 6.52 -6.23
N GLU A 70 1.15 6.81 -5.76
CA GLU A 70 1.78 6.02 -4.69
C GLU A 70 1.05 6.21 -3.36
N GLU A 71 0.53 7.41 -3.07
CA GLU A 71 -0.25 7.65 -1.86
C GLU A 71 -1.59 6.89 -1.88
N LYS A 72 -2.33 6.93 -2.99
CA LYS A 72 -3.55 6.11 -3.16
C LYS A 72 -3.27 4.61 -2.97
N LYS A 73 -2.14 4.12 -3.48
CA LYS A 73 -1.71 2.73 -3.29
C LYS A 73 -1.38 2.43 -1.81
N ARG A 74 -0.82 3.39 -1.07
CA ARG A 74 -0.61 3.25 0.39
C ARG A 74 -1.94 3.18 1.14
N GLU A 75 -2.89 4.05 0.83
CA GLU A 75 -4.24 4.00 1.43
C GLU A 75 -4.94 2.67 1.17
N ILE A 76 -4.95 2.21 -0.09
CA ILE A 76 -5.55 0.91 -0.45
C ILE A 76 -4.89 -0.24 0.32
N ARG A 77 -3.55 -0.25 0.43
CA ARG A 77 -2.83 -1.26 1.22
C ARG A 77 -3.21 -1.22 2.70
N ALA A 78 -3.41 -0.03 3.27
CA ALA A 78 -3.86 0.10 4.65
C ALA A 78 -5.29 -0.42 4.85
N GLN A 79 -6.19 -0.15 3.91
CA GLN A 79 -7.56 -0.66 3.93
C GLN A 79 -7.60 -2.19 3.82
N ILE A 80 -6.77 -2.79 2.96
CA ILE A 80 -6.65 -4.24 2.83
C ILE A 80 -6.24 -4.87 4.17
N ARG A 81 -5.17 -4.35 4.81
CA ARG A 81 -4.73 -4.86 6.12
C ARG A 81 -5.82 -4.78 7.19
N LEU A 82 -6.55 -3.67 7.24
CA LEU A 82 -7.68 -3.51 8.16
C LEU A 82 -8.79 -4.55 7.91
N LEU A 83 -9.08 -4.85 6.64
CA LEU A 83 -10.07 -5.87 6.28
C LEU A 83 -9.59 -7.28 6.62
N GLU A 84 -8.30 -7.58 6.41
CA GLU A 84 -7.69 -8.87 6.79
C GLU A 84 -7.74 -9.11 8.30
N GLU A 85 -7.45 -8.09 9.10
CA GLU A 85 -7.58 -8.14 10.57
C GLU A 85 -9.03 -8.40 10.99
N LYS A 86 -10.00 -7.68 10.41
CA LYS A 86 -11.43 -7.88 10.69
C LYS A 86 -11.89 -9.28 10.30
N ALA A 87 -11.45 -9.80 9.15
CA ALA A 87 -11.77 -11.15 8.70
C ALA A 87 -11.20 -12.20 9.67
N THR A 88 -9.96 -12.02 10.11
CA THR A 88 -9.29 -12.91 11.07
C THR A 88 -10.02 -12.93 12.41
N LYS A 89 -10.37 -11.76 12.95
CA LYS A 89 -11.15 -11.66 14.20
C LYS A 89 -12.50 -12.37 14.10
N ARG A 90 -13.24 -12.14 13.01
CA ARG A 90 -14.54 -12.80 12.78
C ARG A 90 -14.41 -14.31 12.68
N LYS A 91 -13.35 -14.80 12.02
CA LYS A 91 -13.08 -16.24 11.90
C LYS A 91 -12.88 -16.88 13.28
N LEU A 92 -12.11 -16.25 14.16
CA LEU A 92 -11.93 -16.74 15.54
C LEU A 92 -13.26 -16.79 16.29
N SER A 93 -14.03 -15.70 16.27
CA SER A 93 -15.36 -15.68 16.92
C SER A 93 -16.33 -16.72 16.37
N LEU A 94 -16.26 -17.02 15.06
CA LEU A 94 -17.07 -18.08 14.47
C LEU A 94 -16.66 -19.46 15.00
N SER A 95 -15.36 -19.73 15.11
CA SER A 95 -14.86 -20.98 15.69
C SER A 95 -15.26 -21.17 17.15
N ASP A 96 -15.26 -20.09 17.95
CA ASP A 96 -15.74 -20.12 19.33
C ASP A 96 -17.23 -20.48 19.39
N LEU A 97 -18.06 -19.81 18.58
CA LEU A 97 -19.50 -20.07 18.51
C LEU A 97 -19.82 -21.49 18.03
N GLU A 98 -19.06 -22.02 17.06
CA GLU A 98 -19.19 -23.40 16.59
C GLU A 98 -18.88 -24.40 17.72
N SER A 99 -17.89 -24.12 18.56
CA SER A 99 -17.57 -24.94 19.74
C SER A 99 -18.71 -24.93 20.75
N ASP A 100 -19.24 -23.75 21.07
CA ASP A 100 -20.38 -23.59 21.99
C ASP A 100 -21.62 -24.32 21.47
N LEU A 101 -21.91 -24.21 20.17
CA LEU A 101 -23.03 -24.91 19.54
C LEU A 101 -22.88 -26.44 19.66
N LYS A 102 -21.68 -26.98 19.41
CA LYS A 102 -21.42 -28.43 19.57
C LYS A 102 -21.64 -28.87 21.01
N LYS A 103 -21.17 -28.09 22.00
CA LYS A 103 -21.36 -28.37 23.42
C LYS A 103 -22.84 -28.39 23.79
N GLN A 104 -23.63 -27.42 23.35
CA GLN A 104 -25.06 -27.36 23.63
C GLN A 104 -25.84 -28.51 22.97
N LYS A 105 -25.49 -28.88 21.73
CA LYS A 105 -26.08 -30.05 21.07
C LYS A 105 -25.82 -31.34 21.85
N ALA A 106 -24.59 -31.53 22.35
CA ALA A 106 -24.26 -32.69 23.17
C ALA A 106 -25.04 -32.69 24.50
N ALA A 107 -25.19 -31.53 25.14
CA ALA A 107 -25.96 -31.39 26.38
C ALA A 107 -27.46 -31.68 26.19
N ALA A 108 -28.06 -31.20 25.09
CA ALA A 108 -29.45 -31.47 24.76
C ALA A 108 -29.71 -32.97 24.56
N LEU A 109 -28.84 -33.66 23.81
CA LEU A 109 -28.92 -35.12 23.63
C LEU A 109 -28.81 -35.87 24.96
N ALA A 110 -27.93 -35.45 25.86
CA ALA A 110 -27.79 -36.06 27.19
C ALA A 110 -29.06 -35.89 28.04
N ALA A 111 -29.69 -34.72 27.99
CA ALA A 111 -30.94 -34.44 28.71
C ALA A 111 -32.12 -35.26 28.20
N GLU A 112 -32.23 -35.50 26.89
CA GLU A 112 -33.27 -36.35 26.29
C GLU A 112 -33.15 -37.82 26.71
N THR A 113 -31.93 -38.28 27.02
CA THR A 113 -31.69 -39.67 27.48
C THR A 113 -31.90 -39.90 28.98
N LEU A 114 -32.13 -38.83 29.75
CA LEU A 114 -32.34 -38.96 31.20
C LEU A 114 -33.76 -39.54 31.46
N PRO A 115 -33.90 -40.64 32.22
CA PRO A 115 -35.22 -41.17 32.56
C PRO A 115 -35.98 -40.18 33.46
N PHE A 116 -37.30 -40.08 33.27
CA PHE A 116 -38.18 -39.40 34.24
C PHE A 116 -38.18 -40.22 35.53
N ASP A 117 -37.55 -39.70 36.58
CA ASP A 117 -37.43 -40.33 37.90
C ASP A 117 -38.34 -39.61 38.91
N PHE A 118 -39.04 -40.38 39.75
CA PHE A 118 -39.90 -39.90 40.84
C PHE A 118 -39.35 -40.26 42.24
N SER A 119 -38.07 -40.63 42.32
CA SER A 119 -37.41 -41.00 43.58
C SER A 119 -37.42 -39.88 44.65
N ASP A 120 -37.66 -38.63 44.24
CA ASP A 120 -37.73 -37.46 45.13
C ASP A 120 -39.12 -37.20 45.77
N ILE A 121 -40.14 -38.04 45.52
CA ILE A 121 -41.53 -37.82 46.02
C ILE A 121 -41.85 -38.63 47.30
N VAL A 122 -40.93 -39.46 47.82
CA VAL A 122 -41.17 -40.31 49.01
C VAL A 122 -40.53 -39.76 50.28
#